data_AF-A0A327JX50-F1
#
_entry.id   AF-A0A327JX50-F1
#
_cell.length_a   1.000
_cell.length_b   1.000
_cell.length_c   1.000
_cell.angle_alpha   90.00
_cell.angle_beta   90.00
_cell.angle_gamma   90.00
#
_symmetry.space_group_name_H-M   'P 1'
#
loop_
_entity.id
_entity.type
_entity.pdbx_description
1 polymer ?
#
loop_
_entity_poly.entity_id
_entity_poly.type
_entity_poly.pdbx_seq_one_letter_code
_entity_poly.pdbx_strand_id
1 'polypeptide(L)'
;GLAFVETIDGIDSTLANVQDMRRKLASLPLGRPIIAPRSSGFGYRTDPFLKRPALHTGIDFRAVSGSPVRATGPGEVVEAGW
;
A
#
# COMPACT_ATOMS: atom_id res chain seq x y z
N GLY A 1 24.42 4.92 37.60
CA GLY A 1 23.66 3.91 38.38
C GLY A 1 22.90 3.01 37.43
N LEU A 2 22.56 1.80 37.84
CA LEU A 2 21.94 0.76 37.00
C LEU A 2 20.73 1.26 36.17
N ALA A 3 19.88 2.12 36.74
CA ALA A 3 18.72 2.71 36.04
C ALA A 3 19.09 3.56 34.79
N PHE A 4 20.27 4.19 34.77
CA PHE A 4 20.73 4.95 33.61
C PHE A 4 21.08 4.02 32.44
N VAL A 5 21.73 2.90 32.72
CA VAL A 5 22.12 1.92 31.70
C VAL A 5 20.88 1.25 31.09
N GLU A 6 19.92 0.84 31.94
CA GLU A 6 18.64 0.27 31.48
C GLU A 6 17.86 1.24 30.57
N THR A 7 17.91 2.54 30.86
CA THR A 7 17.28 3.56 30.01
C THR A 7 17.94 3.65 28.63
N ILE A 8 19.27 3.56 28.56
CA ILE A 8 20.02 3.57 27.30
C ILE A 8 19.70 2.33 26.47
N ASP A 9 19.71 1.14 27.08
CA ASP A 9 19.36 -0.11 26.40
C ASP A 9 17.92 -0.09 25.85
N GLY A 10 17.00 0.53 26.60
CA GLY A 10 15.62 0.74 26.15
C GLY A 10 15.51 1.70 24.95
N ILE A 11 16.30 2.77 24.92
CA ILE A 11 16.37 3.71 23.79
C ILE A 11 16.92 3.01 22.55
N ASP A 12 18.02 2.27 22.68
CA ASP A 12 18.64 1.55 21.56
C ASP A 12 17.69 0.51 20.96
N SER A 13 17.00 -0.24 21.82
CA SER A 13 15.99 -1.20 21.39
C SER A 13 14.82 -0.54 20.66
N THR A 14 14.34 0.60 21.18
CA THR A 14 13.25 1.37 20.56
C THR A 14 13.68 1.92 19.20
N LEU A 15 14.90 2.44 19.09
CA LEU A 15 15.44 2.94 17.84
C LEU A 15 15.56 1.83 16.79
N ALA A 16 16.08 0.66 17.19
CA ALA A 16 16.16 -0.50 16.32
C ALA A 16 14.78 -0.92 15.80
N ASN A 17 13.77 -0.96 16.66
CA ASN A 17 12.39 -1.29 16.29
C ASN A 17 11.80 -0.29 15.28
N VAL A 18 12.01 1.02 15.50
CA VAL A 18 11.53 2.06 14.57
C VAL A 18 12.23 1.95 13.21
N GLN A 19 13.54 1.70 13.20
CA GLN A 19 14.30 1.52 11.97
C GLN A 19 13.81 0.29 11.19
N ASP A 20 13.55 -0.81 11.89
CA ASP A 20 13.03 -2.02 11.28
C ASP A 20 11.63 -1.81 10.68
N MET A 21 10.75 -1.15 11.42
CA MET A 21 9.42 -0.81 10.94
C MET A 21 9.47 0.10 9.72
N ARG A 22 10.37 1.09 9.69
CA ARG A 22 10.58 1.95 8.51
C ARG A 22 11.03 1.14 7.28
N ARG A 23 11.96 0.21 7.45
CA ARG A 23 12.41 -0.66 6.34
C ARG A 23 11.27 -1.52 5.80
N LYS A 24 10.47 -2.12 6.69
CA LYS A 24 9.30 -2.91 6.30
C LYS A 24 8.28 -2.07 5.55
N LEU A 25 7.90 -0.91 6.08
CA LEU A 25 6.94 -0.01 5.43
C LEU A 25 7.42 0.45 4.05
N ALA A 26 8.72 0.71 3.87
CA ALA A 26 9.29 1.11 2.59
C ALA A 26 9.23 0.02 1.51
N SER A 27 9.12 -1.25 1.92
CA SER A 27 8.96 -2.39 0.99
C SER A 27 7.50 -2.67 0.60
N LEU A 28 6.53 -2.08 1.31
CA LEU A 28 5.11 -2.34 1.05
C LEU A 28 4.57 -1.45 -0.09
N PRO A 29 3.63 -1.95 -0.90
CA PRO A 29 3.03 -1.22 -2.01
C PRO A 29 1.96 -0.20 -1.55
N LEU A 30 2.32 0.73 -0.67
CA LEU A 30 1.40 1.70 -0.05
C LEU A 30 1.25 3.02 -0.83
N GLY A 31 2.05 3.22 -1.88
CA GLY A 31 1.99 4.41 -2.73
C GLY A 31 0.67 4.54 -3.48
N ARG A 32 0.34 5.76 -3.90
CA ARG A 32 -0.84 6.02 -4.73
C ARG A 32 -0.50 5.77 -6.22
N PRO A 33 -1.17 4.82 -6.92
CA PRO A 33 -0.80 4.48 -8.29
C PRO A 33 -1.13 5.57 -9.30
N ILE A 34 -2.12 6.42 -8.99
CA ILE A 34 -2.61 7.47 -9.88
C ILE A 34 -3.25 8.64 -9.12
N ILE A 35 -3.05 9.87 -9.60
CA ILE A 35 -3.71 11.07 -9.06
C ILE A 35 -5.08 11.22 -9.74
N ALA A 36 -6.06 10.46 -9.24
CA ALA A 36 -7.44 10.47 -9.72
C ALA A 36 -8.43 10.13 -8.59
N PRO A 37 -9.69 10.57 -8.66
CA PRO A 37 -10.71 10.20 -7.67
C PRO A 37 -11.02 8.70 -7.74
N ARG A 38 -11.15 8.07 -6.56
CA ARG A 38 -11.64 6.70 -6.45
C ARG A 38 -13.12 6.66 -6.84
N SER A 39 -13.48 5.88 -7.84
CA SER A 39 -14.87 5.68 -8.26
C SER A 39 -15.57 4.55 -7.50
N SER A 40 -14.80 3.58 -7.01
CA SER A 40 -15.34 2.45 -6.25
C SER A 40 -14.26 1.75 -5.41
N GLY A 41 -14.71 1.12 -4.31
CA GLY A 41 -13.85 0.40 -3.36
C GLY A 41 -13.83 -1.12 -3.56
N PHE A 42 -13.03 -1.76 -2.71
CA PHE A 42 -12.94 -3.22 -2.56
C PHE A 42 -14.18 -3.75 -1.83
N GLY A 43 -14.66 -4.93 -2.24
CA GLY A 43 -15.74 -5.65 -1.56
C GLY A 43 -16.97 -5.90 -2.45
N TYR A 44 -18.08 -6.24 -1.82
CA TYR A 44 -19.33 -6.54 -2.52
C TYR A 44 -20.01 -5.28 -3.04
N ARG A 45 -20.36 -5.27 -4.33
CA ARG A 45 -21.18 -4.23 -4.96
C ARG A 45 -21.91 -4.79 -6.18
N THR A 46 -22.84 -4.01 -6.74
CA THR A 46 -23.53 -4.38 -7.97
C THR A 46 -22.55 -4.39 -9.14
N ASP A 47 -22.41 -5.55 -9.76
CA ASP A 47 -21.57 -5.72 -10.94
C ASP A 47 -22.15 -4.91 -12.12
N PRO A 48 -21.34 -4.08 -12.80
CA PRO A 48 -21.83 -3.21 -13.87
C PRO A 48 -22.27 -3.97 -15.12
N PHE A 49 -21.82 -5.21 -15.33
CA PHE A 49 -22.16 -6.03 -16.49
C PHE A 49 -23.34 -6.96 -16.18
N LEU A 50 -23.28 -7.66 -15.05
CA LEU A 50 -24.26 -8.68 -14.66
C LEU A 50 -25.44 -8.13 -13.85
N LYS A 51 -25.36 -6.86 -13.41
CA LYS A 51 -26.40 -6.17 -12.61
C LYS A 51 -26.83 -6.91 -11.34
N ARG A 52 -25.93 -7.70 -10.75
CA ARG A 52 -26.14 -8.46 -9.51
C ARG A 52 -24.96 -8.26 -8.55
N PRO A 53 -25.11 -8.51 -7.24
CA PRO A 53 -23.99 -8.44 -6.31
C PRO A 53 -22.84 -9.37 -6.71
N ALA A 54 -21.62 -8.83 -6.72
CA ALA A 54 -20.37 -9.58 -6.93
C ALA A 54 -19.26 -9.03 -6.02
N LEU A 55 -18.26 -9.86 -5.73
CA LEU A 55 -17.06 -9.44 -5.02
C LEU A 55 -16.08 -8.77 -5.99
N HIS A 56 -15.79 -7.49 -5.77
CA HIS A 56 -14.74 -6.77 -6.49
C HIS A 56 -13.47 -6.75 -5.65
N THR A 57 -12.45 -7.48 -6.10
CA THR A 57 -11.17 -7.67 -5.39
C THR A 57 -10.16 -6.54 -5.61
N GLY A 58 -10.59 -5.43 -6.20
CA GLY A 58 -9.77 -4.26 -6.48
C GLY A 58 -10.50 -2.94 -6.21
N ILE A 59 -9.78 -1.84 -6.43
CA ILE A 59 -10.30 -0.47 -6.35
C ILE A 59 -10.19 0.20 -7.71
N ASP A 60 -11.14 1.07 -8.02
CA ASP A 60 -11.18 1.75 -9.31
C ASP A 60 -10.94 3.25 -9.14
N PHE A 61 -10.14 3.81 -10.05
CA PHE A 61 -9.89 5.23 -10.15
C PHE A 61 -10.42 5.76 -11.49
N ARG A 62 -11.16 6.87 -11.45
CA ARG A 62 -11.67 7.52 -12.65
C ARG A 62 -10.64 8.53 -13.16
N ALA A 63 -9.88 8.15 -14.18
CA ALA A 63 -8.87 9.00 -14.81
C ALA A 63 -9.13 9.19 -16.31
N VAL A 64 -8.50 10.21 -16.90
CA VAL A 64 -8.54 10.43 -18.36
C VAL A 64 -7.61 9.41 -19.05
N SER A 65 -7.98 8.96 -20.24
CA SER A 65 -7.12 8.06 -21.04
C SER A 65 -5.72 8.66 -21.25
N GLY A 66 -4.69 7.83 -21.14
CA GLY A 66 -3.29 8.27 -21.20
C GLY A 66 -2.73 8.83 -19.89
N SER A 67 -3.52 8.87 -18.80
CA SER A 67 -3.00 9.26 -17.48
C SER A 67 -1.90 8.28 -17.02
N PRO A 68 -0.76 8.78 -16.52
CA PRO A 68 0.35 7.92 -16.10
C PRO A 68 -0.03 7.11 -14.85
N VAL A 69 0.20 5.81 -14.90
CA VAL A 69 0.13 4.89 -13.75
C VAL A 69 1.53 4.62 -13.25
N ARG A 70 1.73 4.69 -11.93
CA ARG A 70 3.02 4.47 -11.28
C ARG A 70 2.95 3.25 -10.36
N ALA A 71 4.09 2.56 -10.20
CA ALA A 71 4.23 1.52 -9.20
C ALA A 71 3.98 2.09 -7.79
N THR A 72 3.29 1.32 -6.95
CA THR A 72 2.95 1.71 -5.57
C THR A 72 4.03 1.33 -4.55
N GLY A 73 5.04 0.58 -4.98
CA GLY A 73 6.19 0.16 -4.20
C GLY A 73 7.27 -0.45 -5.10
N PRO A 74 8.44 -0.79 -4.54
CA PRO A 74 9.50 -1.50 -5.26
C PRO A 74 9.04 -2.91 -5.65
N GLY A 75 9.54 -3.43 -6.77
CA GLY A 75 9.24 -4.78 -7.25
C GLY A 75 9.82 -5.04 -8.63
N GLU A 76 9.51 -6.22 -9.17
CA GLU A 76 9.90 -6.67 -10.50
C GLU A 76 8.64 -7.02 -11.31
N VAL A 77 8.67 -6.75 -12.61
CA VAL A 77 7.58 -7.12 -13.52
C VAL A 77 7.70 -8.61 -13.82
N VAL A 78 6.71 -9.40 -13.39
CA VAL A 78 6.66 -10.86 -13.65
C VAL A 78 5.73 -11.23 -14.81
N GLU A 79 4.83 -10.33 -15.19
CA GLU A 79 3.85 -10.54 -16.26
C GLU A 79 3.52 -9.21 -16.95
N ALA A 80 3.37 -9.24 -18.27
CA ALA A 80 2.84 -8.14 -19.08
C ALA A 80 2.08 -8.74 -20.27
N GLY A 81 0.91 -8.19 -20.62
CA GLY A 81 0.02 -8.70 -21.66
C GLY A 81 -0.65 -7.60 -22.49
N TRP A 82 -1.47 -8.01 -23.47
CA TRP A 82 -2.24 -7.16 -24.40
C TRP A 82 -3.68 -7.62 -24.49
#